data_AF-A0A7Y3PPT1-F1
#
_entry.id   AF-A0A7Y3PPT1-F1
#
_cell.length_a   1.000
_cell.length_b   1.000
_cell.length_c   1.000
_cell.angle_alpha   90.00
_cell.angle_beta   90.00
_cell.angle_gamma   90.00
#
_symmetry.space_group_name_H-M   'P 1'
#
loop_
_entity.id
_entity.type
_entity.pdbx_description
1 polymer ?
#
loop_
_entity_poly.entity_id
_entity_poly.type
_entity_poly.pdbx_seq_one_letter_code
_entity_poly.pdbx_strand_id
1 'polypeptide(L)'
;MDSVWPVSQEDGTSGQIIWPEYGGEQIKSMIETRRVSDAWCTRVQQADRWMLMIRLQQTQLGDDVLSRPLSDLRKAAPENPAHQISDQARLIELLQMLVYVRGMSSPGVRPGSPQLAVLLTCWDELGFEGTPSEALQVRLPMFWAFLSATWPAPTVMGLSALGRPLTPHTSDSDYSSRGPEQFGFVVTPEGERSPDLTWPIHLLLDKQSQQEAD
;
A
#
# COMPACT_ATOMS: atom_id res chain seq x y z
N MET A 1 -0.76 8.68 -19.64
CA MET A 1 -1.38 9.98 -19.35
C MET A 1 -1.66 9.94 -17.87
N ASP A 2 -1.07 10.84 -17.09
CA ASP A 2 -1.25 10.82 -15.64
C ASP A 2 -2.61 11.42 -15.32
N SER A 3 -3.28 10.87 -14.31
CA SER A 3 -4.44 11.52 -13.73
C SER A 3 -3.97 12.42 -12.60
N VAL A 4 -4.18 13.72 -12.74
CA VAL A 4 -3.81 14.72 -11.73
C VAL A 4 -5.08 15.36 -11.20
N TRP A 5 -5.28 15.29 -9.89
CA TRP A 5 -6.46 15.85 -9.23
C TRP A 5 -6.05 16.88 -8.19
N PRO A 6 -6.49 18.15 -8.31
CA PRO A 6 -6.33 19.12 -7.25
C PRO A 6 -7.23 18.73 -6.07
N VAL A 7 -6.70 18.85 -4.86
CA VAL A 7 -7.44 18.59 -3.61
C VAL A 7 -7.23 19.74 -2.64
N SER A 8 -8.29 20.07 -1.90
CA SER A 8 -8.29 21.13 -0.90
C SER A 8 -9.17 20.76 0.28
N GLN A 9 -8.70 21.08 1.48
CA GLN A 9 -9.46 21.02 2.72
C GLN A 9 -10.14 22.37 3.00
N GLU A 10 -11.13 22.36 3.89
CA GLU A 10 -11.89 23.56 4.28
C GLU A 10 -11.03 24.61 5.01
N ASP A 11 -9.93 24.18 5.65
CA ASP A 11 -8.96 25.04 6.34
C ASP A 11 -8.03 25.82 5.38
N GLY A 12 -8.15 25.58 4.07
CA GLY A 12 -7.34 26.19 3.03
C GLY A 12 -6.06 25.41 2.68
N THR A 13 -5.78 24.28 3.34
CA THR A 13 -4.71 23.36 2.95
C THR A 13 -5.03 22.72 1.60
N SER A 14 -4.07 22.70 0.68
CA SER A 14 -4.28 22.18 -0.67
C SER A 14 -3.06 21.41 -1.19
N GLY A 15 -3.30 20.54 -2.16
CA GLY A 15 -2.28 19.72 -2.78
C GLY A 15 -2.74 19.16 -4.12
N GLN A 16 -1.92 18.29 -4.70
CA GLN A 16 -2.25 17.59 -5.94
C GLN A 16 -2.03 16.09 -5.74
N ILE A 17 -3.04 15.30 -6.09
CA ILE A 17 -2.92 13.85 -6.18
C ILE A 17 -2.48 13.53 -7.59
N ILE A 18 -1.31 12.90 -7.71
CA ILE A 18 -0.78 12.41 -8.98
C ILE A 18 -0.92 10.90 -8.97
N TRP A 19 -1.77 10.39 -9.88
CA TRP A 19 -1.93 8.96 -10.08
C TRP A 19 -1.25 8.55 -11.39
N PRO A 20 -0.07 7.91 -11.29
CA PRO A 20 0.81 7.72 -12.44
C PRO A 20 0.28 6.66 -13.41
N GLU A 21 -0.53 5.71 -12.95
CA GLU A 21 -1.11 4.68 -13.80
C GLU A 21 -2.24 3.89 -13.13
N TYR A 22 -3.35 3.68 -13.82
CA TYR A 22 -4.48 2.90 -13.32
C TYR A 22 -4.24 1.37 -13.33
N GLY A 23 -3.30 0.87 -14.17
CA GLY A 23 -3.06 -0.57 -14.38
C GLY A 23 -1.90 -1.20 -13.59
N GLY A 24 -1.00 -0.39 -13.04
CA GLY A 24 0.18 -0.87 -12.29
C GLY A 24 1.27 -1.55 -13.14
N GLU A 25 1.18 -1.50 -14.47
CA GLU A 25 2.13 -2.15 -15.37
C GLU A 25 3.53 -1.53 -15.27
N GLN A 26 3.63 -0.21 -15.11
CA GLN A 26 4.89 0.50 -14.89
C GLN A 26 5.55 0.10 -13.57
N ILE A 27 4.78 -0.12 -12.51
CA ILE A 27 5.32 -0.59 -11.22
C ILE A 27 5.89 -1.99 -11.39
N LYS A 28 5.16 -2.88 -12.06
CA LYS A 28 5.63 -4.24 -12.37
C LYS A 28 6.92 -4.21 -13.19
N SER A 29 6.95 -3.43 -14.26
CA SER A 29 8.15 -3.25 -15.09
C SER A 29 9.31 -2.64 -14.31
N MET A 30 9.06 -1.70 -13.41
CA MET A 30 10.10 -1.06 -12.58
C MET A 30 10.79 -2.09 -11.70
N ILE A 31 10.02 -2.96 -11.05
CA ILE A 31 10.54 -4.05 -10.22
C ILE A 31 11.31 -5.07 -11.07
N GLU A 32 10.73 -5.53 -12.17
CA GLU A 32 11.32 -6.58 -13.00
C GLU A 32 12.65 -6.14 -13.63
N THR A 33 12.70 -4.89 -14.11
CA THR A 33 13.89 -4.34 -14.79
C THR A 33 14.86 -3.64 -13.85
N ARG A 34 14.44 -3.38 -12.60
CA ARG A 34 15.13 -2.52 -11.63
C ARG A 34 15.49 -1.13 -12.20
N ARG A 35 14.61 -0.58 -13.04
CA ARG A 35 14.80 0.73 -13.66
C ARG A 35 13.63 1.65 -13.32
N VAL A 36 13.97 2.81 -12.77
CA VAL A 36 13.01 3.90 -12.55
C VAL A 36 13.12 4.83 -13.75
N SER A 37 12.02 5.10 -14.44
CA SER A 37 12.02 6.04 -15.56
C SER A 37 12.20 7.47 -15.08
N ASP A 38 12.68 8.37 -15.95
CA ASP A 38 12.90 9.78 -15.60
C ASP A 38 11.62 10.44 -15.06
N ALA A 39 10.46 10.13 -15.65
CA ALA A 39 9.18 10.63 -15.17
C ALA A 39 8.89 10.17 -13.74
N TRP A 40 9.19 8.92 -13.39
CA TRP A 40 9.07 8.43 -12.01
C TRP A 40 10.10 9.08 -11.08
N CYS A 41 11.33 9.30 -11.54
CA CYS A 41 12.35 10.02 -10.78
C CYS A 41 11.86 11.41 -10.38
N THR A 42 11.34 12.18 -11.34
CA THR A 42 10.78 13.50 -11.08
C THR A 42 9.62 13.44 -10.08
N ARG A 43 8.66 12.52 -10.24
CA ARG A 43 7.52 12.37 -9.32
C ARG A 43 7.98 12.06 -7.88
N VAL A 44 8.87 11.09 -7.72
CA VAL A 44 9.40 10.66 -6.42
C VAL A 44 10.15 11.80 -5.73
N GLN A 45 10.93 12.58 -6.49
CA GLN A 45 11.70 13.72 -5.98
C GLN A 45 10.86 14.96 -5.68
N GLN A 46 9.67 15.10 -6.28
CA GLN A 46 8.77 16.23 -6.04
C GLN A 46 7.67 15.91 -5.02
N ALA A 47 7.32 14.64 -4.83
CA ALA A 47 6.27 14.25 -3.90
C ALA A 47 6.71 14.36 -2.44
N ASP A 48 5.96 15.11 -1.64
CA ASP A 48 6.16 15.20 -0.19
C ASP A 48 5.58 14.01 0.56
N ARG A 49 4.61 13.32 -0.03
CA ARG A 49 3.93 12.17 0.58
C ARG A 49 3.61 11.11 -0.44
N TRP A 50 3.69 9.85 -0.02
CA TRP A 50 3.44 8.68 -0.83
C TRP A 50 2.26 7.88 -0.26
N MET A 51 1.44 7.36 -1.16
CA MET A 51 0.36 6.44 -0.82
C MET A 51 0.58 5.13 -1.59
N LEU A 52 0.81 4.05 -0.86
CA LEU A 52 1.02 2.72 -1.43
C LEU A 52 -0.23 1.87 -1.21
N MET A 53 -0.84 1.42 -2.30
CA MET A 53 -2.04 0.58 -2.25
C MET A 53 -1.67 -0.89 -2.41
N ILE A 54 -2.11 -1.72 -1.47
CA ILE A 54 -1.79 -3.17 -1.43
C ILE A 54 -3.10 -3.95 -1.28
N ARG A 55 -3.27 -5.02 -2.06
CA ARG A 55 -4.34 -6.00 -1.86
C ARG A 55 -3.77 -7.24 -1.16
N LEU A 56 -3.94 -7.33 0.15
CA LEU A 56 -3.31 -8.37 0.97
C LEU A 56 -3.67 -9.79 0.55
N GLN A 57 -4.91 -10.04 0.09
CA GLN A 57 -5.40 -11.37 -0.27
C GLN A 57 -4.68 -11.94 -1.50
N GLN A 58 -4.11 -11.09 -2.35
CA GLN A 58 -3.40 -11.51 -3.56
C GLN A 58 -1.90 -11.69 -3.31
N THR A 59 -1.43 -11.43 -2.08
CA THR A 59 -0.01 -11.52 -1.77
C THR A 59 0.44 -12.97 -1.60
N GLN A 60 1.38 -13.38 -2.44
CA GLN A 60 2.06 -14.66 -2.33
C GLN A 60 3.24 -14.51 -1.37
N LEU A 61 3.06 -15.10 -0.19
CA LEU A 61 4.16 -15.46 0.67
C LEU A 61 4.91 -16.59 -0.03
N GLY A 62 6.02 -16.27 -0.70
CA GLY A 62 6.85 -17.30 -1.33
C GLY A 62 7.13 -18.43 -0.32
N ASP A 63 7.04 -19.68 -0.77
CA ASP A 63 7.27 -20.84 0.09
C ASP A 63 8.64 -20.71 0.77
N ASP A 64 8.65 -20.47 2.07
CA ASP A 64 9.88 -20.43 2.83
C ASP A 64 10.39 -21.86 3.03
N VAL A 65 11.56 -22.16 2.48
CA VAL A 65 12.25 -23.45 2.64
C VAL A 65 12.40 -23.82 4.13
N LEU A 66 12.48 -22.83 5.02
CA LEU A 66 12.62 -23.01 6.47
C LEU A 66 11.30 -23.35 7.18
N SER A 67 10.17 -23.08 6.54
CA SER A 67 8.85 -23.44 7.06
C SER A 67 8.42 -24.87 6.68
N ARG A 68 9.19 -25.52 5.80
CA ARG A 68 8.95 -26.91 5.39
C ARG A 68 9.51 -27.89 6.41
N PRO A 69 8.74 -28.90 6.86
CA PRO A 69 9.26 -29.98 7.67
C PRO A 69 10.47 -30.65 6.99
N LEU A 70 11.53 -30.94 7.74
CA LEU A 70 12.74 -31.62 7.25
C LEU A 70 12.44 -32.95 6.52
N SER A 71 11.31 -33.59 6.83
CA SER A 71 10.80 -34.80 6.17
C SER A 71 10.41 -34.58 4.70
N ASP A 72 9.96 -33.37 4.35
CA ASP A 72 9.47 -33.04 3.00
C ASP A 72 10.62 -32.61 2.07
N LEU A 73 11.70 -32.06 2.64
CA LEU A 73 12.93 -31.73 1.91
C LEU A 73 13.63 -32.95 1.32
N ARG A 74 13.42 -34.14 1.90
CA ARG A 74 14.04 -35.41 1.42
C ARG A 74 13.33 -36.02 0.21
N LYS A 75 12.13 -35.54 -0.17
CA LYS A 75 11.31 -36.14 -1.23
C LYS A 75 11.31 -35.36 -2.54
N ALA A 76 11.96 -34.20 -2.62
CA ALA A 76 11.86 -33.33 -3.80
C ALA A 76 13.19 -33.18 -4.55
N ALA A 77 13.28 -33.78 -5.75
CA ALA A 77 14.03 -33.26 -6.89
C ALA A 77 13.54 -33.93 -8.20
N PRO A 78 13.48 -33.26 -9.37
CA PRO A 78 13.48 -31.82 -9.62
C PRO A 78 12.30 -31.41 -10.51
N GLU A 79 11.43 -30.54 -10.01
CA GLU A 79 10.99 -29.42 -10.84
C GLU A 79 11.31 -28.20 -9.98
N ASN A 80 12.22 -27.36 -10.45
CA ASN A 80 12.36 -26.02 -9.88
C ASN A 80 11.18 -25.25 -10.47
N PRO A 81 10.03 -25.06 -9.76
CA PRO A 81 9.20 -23.93 -10.11
C PRO A 81 10.12 -22.73 -10.07
N ALA A 82 10.16 -21.95 -11.15
CA ALA A 82 11.00 -20.77 -11.25
C ALA A 82 10.90 -20.02 -9.91
N HIS A 83 12.04 -19.85 -9.21
CA HIS A 83 12.08 -19.24 -7.89
C HIS A 83 11.36 -17.89 -7.96
N GLN A 84 10.13 -17.82 -7.47
CA GLN A 84 9.35 -16.60 -7.47
C GLN A 84 9.74 -15.81 -6.22
N ILE A 85 10.20 -14.58 -6.45
CA ILE A 85 10.47 -13.63 -5.39
C ILE A 85 9.15 -13.42 -4.64
N SER A 86 9.19 -13.50 -3.30
CA SER A 86 7.99 -13.28 -2.48
C SER A 86 7.46 -11.86 -2.67
N ASP A 87 6.15 -11.68 -2.53
CA ASP A 87 5.54 -10.35 -2.70
C ASP A 87 6.05 -9.35 -1.67
N GLN A 88 6.46 -9.81 -0.48
CA GLN A 88 7.15 -8.98 0.51
C GLN A 88 8.47 -8.44 -0.03
N ALA A 89 9.33 -9.31 -0.56
CA ALA A 89 10.62 -8.90 -1.12
C ALA A 89 10.42 -7.95 -2.32
N ARG A 90 9.37 -8.19 -3.13
CA ARG A 90 8.99 -7.31 -4.23
C ARG A 90 8.59 -5.91 -3.77
N LEU A 91 7.76 -5.81 -2.73
CA LEU A 91 7.33 -4.53 -2.16
C LEU A 91 8.48 -3.78 -1.49
N ILE A 92 9.37 -4.51 -0.79
CA ILE A 92 10.59 -3.95 -0.19
C ILE A 92 11.49 -3.38 -1.29
N GLU A 93 11.78 -4.16 -2.34
CA GLU A 93 12.62 -3.73 -3.46
C GLU A 93 12.06 -2.46 -4.13
N LEU A 94 10.74 -2.43 -4.39
CA LEU A 94 10.08 -1.26 -4.94
C LEU A 94 10.34 -0.02 -4.07
N LEU A 95 10.04 -0.09 -2.77
CA LEU A 95 10.25 1.04 -1.88
C LEU A 95 11.73 1.41 -1.77
N GLN A 96 12.64 0.45 -1.71
CA GLN A 96 14.09 0.71 -1.68
C GLN A 96 14.55 1.47 -2.94
N MET A 97 14.06 1.10 -4.11
CA MET A 97 14.34 1.83 -5.35
C MET A 97 13.82 3.27 -5.30
N LEU A 98 12.59 3.49 -4.82
CA LEU A 98 12.00 4.84 -4.71
C LEU A 98 12.74 5.68 -3.66
N VAL A 99 13.08 5.09 -2.51
CA VAL A 99 13.88 5.70 -1.44
C VAL A 99 15.25 6.12 -1.96
N TYR A 100 15.89 5.25 -2.75
CA TYR A 100 17.17 5.54 -3.39
C TYR A 100 17.08 6.73 -4.36
N VAL A 101 16.05 6.75 -5.22
CA VAL A 101 15.80 7.84 -6.18
C VAL A 101 15.48 9.17 -5.49
N ARG A 102 14.81 9.12 -4.33
CA ARG A 102 14.57 10.27 -3.45
C ARG A 102 15.87 10.80 -2.81
N GLY A 103 16.97 10.04 -2.86
CA GLY A 103 18.24 10.40 -2.24
C GLY A 103 18.30 10.11 -0.74
N MET A 104 17.44 9.23 -0.22
CA MET A 104 17.46 8.83 1.18
C MET A 104 18.58 7.79 1.39
N SER A 105 19.74 8.25 1.88
CA SER A 105 20.96 7.42 1.94
C SER A 105 21.09 6.55 3.20
N SER A 106 20.17 6.60 4.15
CA SER A 106 20.15 5.72 5.34
C SER A 106 18.74 5.57 5.92
N PRO A 107 18.42 4.45 6.59
CA PRO A 107 17.21 4.32 7.40
C PRO A 107 17.20 5.40 8.49
N GLY A 108 16.02 5.98 8.74
CA GLY A 108 15.81 7.09 9.67
C GLY A 108 15.29 8.34 8.95
N VAL A 109 14.22 8.92 9.48
CA VAL A 109 13.61 10.14 8.93
C VAL A 109 14.58 11.31 9.08
N ARG A 110 14.98 11.86 7.94
CA ARG A 110 15.57 13.20 7.86
C ARG A 110 14.47 14.22 7.56
N PRO A 111 14.64 15.49 7.96
CA PRO A 111 13.83 16.58 7.45
C PRO A 111 13.76 16.51 5.92
N GLY A 112 12.55 16.39 5.35
CA GLY A 112 12.32 16.26 3.91
C GLY A 112 12.13 14.82 3.36
N SER A 113 12.12 13.80 4.23
CA SER A 113 11.71 12.44 3.87
C SER A 113 10.20 12.40 3.58
N PRO A 114 9.75 11.71 2.53
CA PRO A 114 8.33 11.67 2.22
C PRO A 114 7.59 10.84 3.26
N GLN A 115 6.44 11.33 3.72
CA GLN A 115 5.55 10.53 4.56
C GLN A 115 4.96 9.38 3.73
N LEU A 116 4.77 8.22 4.35
CA LEU A 116 4.20 7.06 3.69
C LEU A 116 2.90 6.64 4.37
N ALA A 117 1.82 6.58 3.59
CA ALA A 117 0.61 5.86 3.95
C ALA A 117 0.49 4.56 3.15
N VAL A 118 0.13 3.48 3.82
CA VAL A 118 -0.19 2.19 3.22
C VAL A 118 -1.69 1.97 3.31
N LEU A 119 -2.32 1.74 2.17
CA LEU A 119 -3.75 1.52 2.07
C LEU A 119 -4.03 0.07 1.66
N LEU A 120 -4.59 -0.69 2.58
CA LEU A 120 -4.94 -2.09 2.40
C LEU A 120 -6.29 -2.20 1.72
N THR A 121 -6.26 -2.33 0.40
CA THR A 121 -7.44 -2.41 -0.46
C THR A 121 -8.18 -3.74 -0.31
N CYS A 122 -9.48 -3.73 -0.67
CA CYS A 122 -10.38 -4.87 -0.51
C CYS A 122 -10.46 -5.35 0.96
N TRP A 123 -10.50 -4.40 1.91
CA TRP A 123 -10.49 -4.72 3.34
C TRP A 123 -11.67 -5.62 3.76
N ASP A 124 -12.84 -5.42 3.17
CA ASP A 124 -14.05 -6.21 3.40
C ASP A 124 -13.88 -7.70 3.07
N GLU A 125 -13.00 -8.03 2.11
CA GLU A 125 -12.71 -9.41 1.72
C GLU A 125 -11.71 -10.10 2.67
N LEU A 126 -11.02 -9.36 3.53
CA LEU A 126 -9.92 -9.90 4.34
C LEU A 126 -10.42 -10.79 5.49
N GLY A 127 -11.62 -10.51 6.01
CA GLY A 127 -12.18 -11.20 7.17
C GLY A 127 -11.31 -11.10 8.43
N PHE A 128 -10.49 -10.05 8.54
CA PHE A 128 -9.58 -9.84 9.67
C PHE A 128 -10.24 -9.00 10.75
N GLU A 129 -10.14 -9.47 12.00
CA GLU A 129 -10.57 -8.74 13.19
C GLU A 129 -9.35 -8.08 13.82
N GLY A 130 -9.26 -6.74 13.74
CA GLY A 130 -8.15 -5.96 14.26
C GLY A 130 -7.86 -4.72 13.42
N THR A 131 -6.72 -4.10 13.70
CA THR A 131 -6.26 -2.90 13.00
C THR A 131 -5.61 -3.22 11.65
N PRO A 132 -5.58 -2.25 10.70
CA PRO A 132 -4.84 -2.38 9.45
C PRO A 132 -3.36 -2.73 9.64
N SER A 133 -2.71 -2.14 10.64
CA SER A 133 -1.30 -2.41 10.96
C SER A 133 -1.08 -3.86 11.40
N GLU A 134 -1.95 -4.40 12.26
CA GLU A 134 -1.87 -5.80 12.69
C GLU A 134 -2.08 -6.76 11.51
N ALA A 135 -3.06 -6.47 10.63
CA ALA A 135 -3.28 -7.27 9.42
C ALA A 135 -2.03 -7.31 8.52
N LEU A 136 -1.39 -6.14 8.33
CA LEU A 136 -0.16 -6.03 7.56
C LEU A 136 1.00 -6.79 8.22
N GLN A 137 1.17 -6.67 9.53
CA GLN A 137 2.22 -7.35 10.28
C GLN A 137 2.07 -8.87 10.23
N VAL A 138 0.84 -9.38 10.39
CA VAL A 138 0.55 -10.82 10.34
C VAL A 138 0.77 -11.37 8.93
N ARG A 139 0.33 -10.65 7.90
CA ARG A 139 0.39 -11.13 6.51
C ARG A 139 1.73 -10.89 5.84
N LEU A 140 2.41 -9.78 6.13
CA LEU A 140 3.66 -9.38 5.48
C LEU A 140 4.69 -8.90 6.53
N PRO A 141 5.17 -9.79 7.42
CA PRO A 141 6.01 -9.42 8.56
C PRO A 141 7.36 -8.77 8.20
N MET A 142 8.02 -9.23 7.13
CA MET A 142 9.28 -8.63 6.66
C MET A 142 9.04 -7.24 6.07
N PHE A 143 7.94 -7.08 5.33
CA PHE A 143 7.57 -5.78 4.78
C PHE A 143 7.23 -4.80 5.90
N TRP A 144 6.46 -5.23 6.90
CA TRP A 144 6.18 -4.44 8.10
C TRP A 144 7.48 -4.01 8.82
N ALA A 145 8.39 -4.96 9.06
CA ALA A 145 9.68 -4.65 9.70
C ALA A 145 10.49 -3.61 8.91
N PHE A 146 10.50 -3.72 7.57
CA PHE A 146 11.14 -2.72 6.70
C PHE A 146 10.47 -1.35 6.80
N LEU A 147 9.13 -1.31 6.80
CA LEU A 147 8.37 -0.06 6.94
C LEU A 147 8.66 0.63 8.27
N SER A 148 8.54 -0.08 9.39
CA SER A 148 8.78 0.48 10.73
C SER A 148 10.23 0.91 10.95
N ALA A 149 11.19 0.29 10.25
CA ALA A 149 12.59 0.69 10.30
C ALA A 149 12.89 1.92 9.43
N THR A 150 12.10 2.17 8.39
CA THR A 150 12.32 3.26 7.43
C THR A 150 11.49 4.51 7.79
N TRP A 151 10.26 4.31 8.25
CA TRP A 151 9.33 5.34 8.71
C TRP A 151 8.98 5.08 10.19
N PRO A 152 9.29 5.99 11.12
CA PRO A 152 9.01 5.86 12.56
C PRO A 152 7.53 5.67 12.89
N ALA A 153 6.63 6.24 12.09
CA ALA A 153 5.18 6.12 12.25
C ALA A 153 4.55 5.87 10.87
N PRO A 154 4.63 4.65 10.33
CA PRO A 154 3.99 4.34 9.05
C PRO A 154 2.48 4.33 9.27
N THR A 155 1.76 5.16 8.51
CA THR A 155 0.29 5.16 8.57
C THR A 155 -0.24 3.99 7.77
N VAL A 156 -1.02 3.10 8.39
CA VAL A 156 -1.69 2.00 7.69
C VAL A 156 -3.19 2.13 7.87
N MET A 157 -3.92 2.04 6.77
CA MET A 157 -5.39 2.14 6.74
C MET A 157 -5.98 0.99 5.92
N GLY A 158 -7.19 0.59 6.24
CA GLY A 158 -7.98 -0.33 5.41
C GLY A 158 -8.85 0.45 4.44
N LEU A 159 -9.02 -0.02 3.21
CA LEU A 159 -9.97 0.53 2.25
C LEU A 159 -10.86 -0.58 1.71
N SER A 160 -12.16 -0.40 1.87
CA SER A 160 -13.16 -1.09 1.06
C SER A 160 -13.87 -0.05 0.22
N ALA A 161 -13.50 0.08 -1.06
CA ALA A 161 -14.15 1.06 -1.95
C ALA A 161 -15.61 0.69 -2.26
N LEU A 162 -15.94 -0.60 -2.20
CA LEU A 162 -17.27 -1.11 -2.52
C LEU A 162 -18.05 -1.59 -1.27
N GLY A 163 -17.40 -1.70 -0.12
CA GLY A 163 -18.02 -2.21 1.11
C GLY A 163 -18.45 -3.67 1.07
N ARG A 164 -18.33 -4.35 -0.09
CA ARG A 164 -18.68 -5.75 -0.30
C ARG A 164 -17.98 -6.32 -1.55
N PRO A 165 -17.77 -7.64 -1.62
CA PRO A 165 -17.23 -8.30 -2.80
C PRO A 165 -18.21 -8.27 -3.97
N LEU A 166 -17.73 -7.99 -5.18
CA LEU A 166 -18.55 -8.13 -6.39
C LEU A 166 -18.60 -9.59 -6.85
N THR A 167 -19.79 -10.04 -7.21
CA THR A 167 -20.00 -11.37 -7.81
C THR A 167 -20.56 -11.20 -9.22
N PRO A 168 -19.94 -11.80 -10.26
CA PRO A 168 -20.35 -11.60 -11.65
C PRO A 168 -21.71 -12.24 -11.99
N HIS A 169 -22.24 -13.08 -11.09
CA HIS A 169 -23.45 -13.86 -11.32
C HIS A 169 -24.68 -13.32 -10.59
N THR A 170 -24.54 -12.26 -9.81
CA THR A 170 -25.61 -11.73 -8.97
C THR A 170 -25.59 -10.22 -9.01
N SER A 171 -26.65 -9.64 -9.58
CA SER A 171 -26.88 -8.20 -9.54
C SER A 171 -27.16 -7.75 -8.10
N ASP A 172 -26.49 -6.70 -7.65
CA ASP A 172 -26.74 -6.13 -6.35
C ASP A 172 -27.82 -5.03 -6.44
N SER A 173 -29.02 -5.34 -5.93
CA SER A 173 -30.16 -4.41 -5.94
C SER A 173 -29.95 -3.21 -5.02
N ASP A 174 -29.14 -3.34 -3.96
CA ASP A 174 -28.85 -2.22 -3.05
C ASP A 174 -28.00 -1.18 -3.78
N TYR A 175 -26.98 -1.63 -4.51
CA TYR A 175 -26.14 -0.76 -5.33
C TYR A 175 -26.94 0.05 -6.34
N SER A 176 -27.88 -0.61 -7.02
CA SER A 176 -28.73 0.02 -8.02
C SER A 176 -29.74 1.01 -7.43
N SER A 177 -30.17 0.79 -6.19
CA SER A 177 -31.22 1.59 -5.53
C SER A 177 -30.67 2.75 -4.69
N ARG A 178 -29.53 2.57 -4.02
CA ARG A 178 -28.95 3.55 -3.09
C ARG A 178 -27.83 4.40 -3.69
N GLY A 179 -27.25 3.97 -4.81
CA GLY A 179 -26.11 4.62 -5.44
C GLY A 179 -24.77 4.17 -4.85
N PRO A 180 -23.73 3.95 -5.68
CA PRO A 180 -22.42 3.44 -5.25
C PRO A 180 -21.71 4.32 -4.21
N GLU A 181 -22.00 5.62 -4.18
CA GLU A 181 -21.43 6.61 -3.26
C GLU A 181 -21.82 6.39 -1.79
N GLN A 182 -22.89 5.61 -1.52
CA GLN A 182 -23.30 5.26 -0.16
C GLN A 182 -22.62 3.99 0.36
N PHE A 183 -21.77 3.38 -0.45
CA PHE A 183 -21.04 2.17 -0.13
C PHE A 183 -19.57 2.45 0.04
N GLY A 184 -18.89 1.47 0.63
CA GLY A 184 -17.49 1.59 0.97
C GLY A 184 -17.25 2.25 2.31
N PHE A 185 -16.06 2.03 2.81
CA PHE A 185 -15.57 2.56 4.06
C PHE A 185 -14.05 2.50 4.09
N VAL A 186 -13.46 3.36 4.91
CA VAL A 186 -12.07 3.32 5.32
C VAL A 186 -12.01 2.80 6.74
N VAL A 187 -11.00 1.99 7.04
CA VAL A 187 -10.64 1.62 8.40
C VAL A 187 -9.46 2.49 8.82
N THR A 188 -9.65 3.31 9.85
CA THR A 188 -8.62 4.21 10.38
C THR A 188 -7.46 3.41 10.97
N PRO A 189 -6.30 4.03 11.24
CA PRO A 189 -5.18 3.35 11.89
C PRO A 189 -5.56 2.70 13.23
N GLU A 190 -6.53 3.27 13.93
CA GLU A 190 -7.06 2.81 15.22
C GLU A 190 -8.06 1.65 15.08
N GLY A 191 -8.46 1.31 13.85
CA GLY A 191 -9.42 0.23 13.57
C GLY A 191 -10.87 0.70 13.46
N GLU A 192 -11.15 1.99 13.53
CA GLU A 192 -12.52 2.53 13.41
C GLU A 192 -12.96 2.60 11.94
N ARG A 193 -14.27 2.45 11.67
CA ARG A 193 -14.81 2.54 10.31
C ARG A 193 -15.36 3.93 10.03
N SER A 194 -14.89 4.54 8.95
CA SER A 194 -15.41 5.80 8.41
C SER A 194 -16.05 5.58 7.03
N PRO A 195 -17.24 6.13 6.74
CA PRO A 195 -17.83 6.09 5.41
C PRO A 195 -17.15 7.06 4.43
N ASP A 196 -16.29 7.96 4.91
CA ASP A 196 -15.57 8.91 4.08
C ASP A 196 -14.36 8.27 3.40
N LEU A 197 -14.48 7.98 2.10
CA LEU A 197 -13.41 7.40 1.30
C LEU A 197 -12.25 8.38 1.04
N THR A 198 -12.44 9.68 1.29
CA THR A 198 -11.40 10.70 1.15
C THR A 198 -10.51 10.83 2.38
N TRP A 199 -10.84 10.13 3.47
CA TRP A 199 -10.09 10.14 4.72
C TRP A 199 -8.56 9.93 4.55
N PRO A 200 -8.08 8.97 3.73
CA PRO A 200 -6.64 8.79 3.52
C PRO A 200 -5.97 10.02 2.92
N ILE A 201 -6.69 10.76 2.06
CA ILE A 201 -6.20 11.99 1.44
C ILE A 201 -6.17 13.10 2.49
N HIS A 202 -7.21 13.24 3.30
CA HIS A 202 -7.28 14.20 4.40
C HIS A 202 -6.07 14.05 5.33
N LEU A 203 -5.80 12.82 5.79
CA LEU A 203 -4.68 12.53 6.67
C LEU A 203 -3.31 12.84 6.03
N LEU A 204 -3.19 12.62 4.72
CA LEU A 204 -2.01 13.00 3.93
C LEU A 204 -1.97 14.49 3.57
N LEU A 205 -2.99 15.29 3.85
CA LEU A 205 -2.90 16.75 3.67
C LEU A 205 -2.61 17.44 5.01
N ASP A 206 -3.07 16.86 6.12
CA ASP A 206 -2.91 17.42 7.45
C ASP A 206 -1.44 17.64 7.80
N LYS A 207 -1.10 18.88 8.17
CA LYS A 207 0.25 19.32 8.54
C LYS A 207 0.64 18.91 9.96
N GLN A 208 -0.30 18.43 10.78
CA GLN A 208 -0.05 18.15 12.20
C GLN A 208 0.81 16.90 12.44
N SER A 209 0.93 15.99 11.47
CA SER A 209 1.85 14.83 11.56
C SER A 209 3.35 15.23 11.55
N GLN A 210 3.68 16.52 11.47
CA GLN A 210 5.04 17.06 11.51
C GLN A 210 5.46 17.63 12.87
N GLN A 211 4.55 17.80 13.85
CA GLN A 211 4.86 18.49 15.12
C GLN A 211 5.09 17.58 16.33
N GLU A 212 4.78 16.29 16.27
CA GLU A 212 5.02 15.37 17.40
C GLU A 212 6.40 14.66 17.36
N ALA A 213 7.29 15.06 16.45
CA ALA A 213 8.60 14.44 16.26
C ALA A 213 9.80 15.40 16.44
N ASP A 214 9.57 16.60 16.97
CA ASP A 214 10.62 17.57 17.37
C ASP A 214 10.77 17.63 18.90
#